data_AF-A0A929GCL5-F1
#
_entry.id   AF-A0A929GCL5-F1
#
_cell.length_a   1.000
_cell.length_b   1.000
_cell.length_c   1.000
_cell.angle_alpha   90.00
_cell.angle_beta   90.00
_cell.angle_gamma   90.00
#
_symmetry.space_group_name_H-M   'P 1'
#
loop_
_entity.id
_entity.type
_entity.pdbx_description
1 polymer ?
#
loop_
_entity_poly.entity_id
_entity_poly.type
_entity_poly.pdbx_seq_one_letter_code
_entity_poly.pdbx_strand_id
1 'polypeptide(L)'
;MKTEVAKQLEEILDGITTAEEKRGEKALKVGGTVKIKKCDPMPEVLGQSAEIVDLQVQEYDKYTVYPVWVKITSGERQGKIYGFRYDEVEVLPRTCPEEMTKMEAVEHMEKMLGAMRTGGTVKIRKCESLPGVVGESAEIVDMQVQEYDKYGVYPLWAKITSGEKKGKVYGFKYDEVEILPKALPAAPAKTRLAEQLEEILKGATTLEDIAEIERAIDEVKGDILSEAATGFWEDKTPCWEMLRCPEAIRNECPAFKHQGMPCWQMEGTYCKLHCDGEKGHNTDICRVCRVYKRWGNEEPIEIKFHGRGFNQAKLELG
;
A
#
# COMPACT_ATOMS: atom_id res chain seq x y z
N MET A 1 27.82 -14.55 7.06
CA MET A 1 26.49 -14.62 6.41
C MET A 1 25.86 -13.24 6.17
N LYS A 2 25.76 -12.34 7.16
CA LYS A 2 25.17 -10.99 6.93
C LYS A 2 25.91 -10.14 5.89
N THR A 3 27.22 -10.30 5.77
CA THR A 3 28.07 -9.58 4.80
C THR A 3 27.95 -10.07 3.36
N GLU A 4 27.60 -11.35 3.15
CA GLU A 4 27.47 -11.92 1.81
C GLU A 4 26.15 -11.52 1.14
N VAL A 5 25.09 -11.44 1.95
CA VAL A 5 23.76 -11.01 1.49
C VAL A 5 23.76 -9.52 1.13
N ALA A 6 24.49 -8.68 1.87
CA ALA A 6 24.63 -7.25 1.57
C ALA A 6 25.35 -7.03 0.23
N LYS A 7 26.43 -7.77 -0.03
CA LYS A 7 27.18 -7.69 -1.28
C LYS A 7 26.36 -8.15 -2.50
N GLN A 8 25.59 -9.24 -2.36
CA GLN A 8 24.69 -9.69 -3.43
C GLN A 8 23.56 -8.68 -3.71
N LEU A 9 23.08 -7.96 -2.70
CA LEU A 9 22.07 -6.90 -2.87
C LEU A 9 22.64 -5.67 -3.58
N GLU A 10 23.88 -5.26 -3.27
CA GLU A 10 24.56 -4.16 -3.99
C GLU A 10 24.78 -4.50 -5.47
N GLU A 11 25.23 -5.72 -5.79
CA GLU A 11 25.44 -6.16 -7.18
C GLU A 11 24.12 -6.20 -7.99
N ILE A 12 22.99 -6.56 -7.35
CA ILE A 12 21.67 -6.55 -7.99
C ILE A 12 21.18 -5.10 -8.22
N LEU A 13 21.40 -4.20 -7.26
CA LEU A 13 20.99 -2.80 -7.38
C LEU A 13 21.81 -2.05 -8.44
N ASP A 14 23.11 -2.28 -8.54
CA ASP A 14 23.96 -1.72 -9.59
C ASP A 14 23.58 -2.24 -10.98
N GLY A 15 23.17 -3.52 -11.07
CA GLY A 15 22.66 -4.12 -12.30
C GLY A 15 21.32 -3.51 -12.78
N ILE A 16 20.43 -3.12 -11.86
CA ILE A 16 19.16 -2.47 -12.19
C ILE A 16 19.41 -1.02 -12.66
N THR A 17 20.30 -0.30 -11.99
CA THR A 17 20.61 1.12 -12.29
C THR A 17 21.22 1.28 -13.69
N THR A 18 22.12 0.37 -14.07
CA THR A 18 22.75 0.39 -15.40
C THR A 18 21.83 -0.10 -16.54
N ALA A 19 20.79 -0.86 -16.23
CA ALA A 19 19.77 -1.27 -17.20
C ALA A 19 18.74 -0.15 -17.49
N GLU A 20 18.43 0.68 -16.50
CA GLU A 20 17.54 1.85 -16.68
C GLU A 20 18.23 3.00 -17.44
N GLU A 21 19.53 3.23 -17.26
CA GLU A 21 20.28 4.23 -18.03
C GLU A 21 20.40 3.89 -19.52
N LYS A 22 20.52 2.60 -19.88
CA LYS A 22 20.66 2.17 -21.28
C LYS A 22 19.35 2.12 -22.06
N ARG A 23 18.20 2.27 -21.39
CA ARG A 23 16.87 2.34 -22.03
C ARG A 23 16.25 3.75 -21.97
N GLY A 24 17.04 4.75 -21.60
CA GLY A 24 16.66 6.15 -21.45
C GLY A 24 16.35 6.88 -22.75
N GLU A 25 15.46 6.36 -23.59
CA GLU A 25 14.57 7.26 -24.32
C GLU A 25 13.75 7.99 -23.25
N LYS A 26 14.16 9.22 -22.91
CA LYS A 26 13.45 10.11 -22.00
C LYS A 26 12.08 10.40 -22.61
N ALA A 27 11.13 9.48 -22.41
CA ALA A 27 9.80 9.60 -22.94
C ALA A 27 9.18 10.90 -22.42
N LEU A 28 8.78 11.77 -23.34
CA LEU A 28 7.97 12.94 -23.00
C LEU A 28 6.71 12.46 -22.28
N LYS A 29 6.39 13.10 -21.15
CA LYS A 29 5.17 12.85 -20.38
C LYS A 29 4.52 14.19 -20.10
N VAL A 30 3.19 14.25 -20.16
CA VAL A 30 2.43 15.41 -19.68
C VAL A 30 2.82 15.69 -18.22
N GLY A 31 3.04 16.95 -17.88
CA GLY A 31 3.62 17.41 -16.62
C GLY A 31 5.16 17.34 -16.53
N GLY A 32 5.85 16.91 -17.60
CA GLY A 32 7.31 16.97 -17.69
C GLY A 32 7.80 18.38 -18.03
N THR A 33 8.99 18.75 -17.54
CA THR A 33 9.64 20.02 -17.90
C THR A 33 10.58 19.83 -19.09
N VAL A 34 10.51 20.73 -20.05
CA VAL A 34 11.38 20.76 -21.23
C VAL A 34 12.03 22.14 -21.41
N LYS A 35 13.10 22.17 -22.17
CA LYS A 35 13.75 23.39 -22.67
C LYS A 35 13.55 23.49 -24.17
N ILE A 36 13.16 24.65 -24.66
CA ILE A 36 13.00 24.89 -26.09
C ILE A 36 14.38 25.13 -26.70
N LYS A 37 14.82 24.23 -27.59
CA LYS A 37 16.15 24.31 -28.24
C LYS A 37 16.11 24.89 -29.65
N LYS A 38 14.97 24.79 -30.33
CA LYS A 38 14.80 25.31 -31.69
C LYS A 38 13.38 25.84 -31.88
N CYS A 39 13.26 27.02 -32.47
CA CYS A 39 11.99 27.63 -32.86
C CYS A 39 12.27 28.77 -33.85
N ASP A 40 12.33 28.46 -35.14
CA ASP A 40 12.60 29.45 -36.18
C ASP A 40 11.57 30.62 -36.22
N PRO A 41 10.25 30.42 -35.99
CA PRO A 41 9.30 31.53 -36.01
C PRO A 41 9.29 32.37 -34.73
N MET A 42 9.88 31.91 -33.63
CA MET A 42 9.87 32.59 -32.33
C MET A 42 11.23 32.45 -31.61
N PRO A 43 12.28 33.17 -32.03
CA PRO A 43 13.59 33.06 -31.42
C PRO A 43 13.59 33.50 -29.94
N GLU A 44 12.62 34.31 -29.50
CA GLU A 44 12.54 34.79 -28.11
C GLU A 44 12.23 33.68 -27.08
N VAL A 45 11.67 32.53 -27.50
CA VAL A 45 11.39 31.41 -26.59
C VAL A 45 12.56 30.43 -26.47
N LEU A 46 13.62 30.60 -27.25
CA LEU A 46 14.80 29.74 -27.19
C LEU A 46 15.44 29.79 -25.81
N GLY A 47 15.69 28.60 -25.25
CA GLY A 47 16.29 28.42 -23.94
C GLY A 47 15.31 28.57 -22.76
N GLN A 48 14.06 28.97 -22.99
CA GLN A 48 13.04 29.04 -21.94
C GLN A 48 12.62 27.63 -21.50
N SER A 49 12.29 27.51 -20.22
CA SER A 49 11.70 26.30 -19.67
C SER A 49 10.19 26.31 -19.90
N ALA A 50 9.63 25.13 -20.13
CA ALA A 50 8.21 24.95 -20.34
C ALA A 50 7.73 23.61 -19.76
N GLU A 51 6.46 23.54 -19.39
CA GLU A 51 5.81 22.32 -18.92
C GLU A 51 4.99 21.70 -20.05
N ILE A 52 5.15 20.41 -20.31
CA ILE A 52 4.35 19.68 -21.30
C ILE A 52 2.91 19.60 -20.80
N VAL A 53 1.98 20.22 -21.50
CA VAL A 53 0.55 20.22 -21.16
C VAL A 53 -0.26 19.23 -21.98
N ASP A 54 0.19 18.89 -23.20
CA ASP A 54 -0.45 17.89 -24.05
C ASP A 54 0.57 17.25 -25.02
N LEU A 55 0.32 16.00 -25.37
CA LEU A 55 1.10 15.22 -26.34
C LEU A 55 0.12 14.61 -27.32
N GLN A 56 0.08 15.13 -28.55
CA GLN A 56 -0.76 14.55 -29.59
C GLN A 56 0.11 13.78 -30.58
N VAL A 57 -0.46 12.69 -31.11
CA VAL A 57 0.09 11.99 -32.27
C VAL A 57 -0.85 12.29 -33.41
N GLN A 58 -0.34 12.98 -34.44
CA GLN A 58 -1.12 13.24 -35.64
C GLN A 58 -0.53 12.43 -36.79
N GLU A 59 -1.30 11.48 -37.28
CA GLU A 59 -0.98 10.70 -38.48
C GLU A 59 -1.47 11.47 -39.71
N TYR A 60 -0.55 11.89 -40.56
CA TYR A 60 -0.85 12.33 -41.92
C TYR A 60 -0.53 11.20 -42.88
N ASP A 61 -1.19 11.18 -44.05
CA ASP A 61 -1.02 10.17 -45.10
C ASP A 61 0.43 9.88 -45.52
N LYS A 62 1.38 10.78 -45.18
CA LYS A 62 2.80 10.68 -45.56
C LYS A 62 3.79 10.86 -44.40
N TYR A 63 3.37 11.24 -43.20
CA TYR A 63 4.25 11.44 -42.05
C TYR A 63 3.48 11.52 -40.73
N THR A 64 4.09 11.08 -39.63
CA THR A 64 3.57 11.29 -38.27
C THR A 64 4.20 12.54 -37.68
N VAL A 65 3.39 13.49 -37.20
CA VAL A 65 3.88 14.62 -36.41
C VAL A 65 3.56 14.35 -34.95
N TYR A 66 4.56 14.55 -34.09
CA TYR A 66 4.42 14.53 -32.64
C TYR A 66 4.47 15.96 -32.12
N PRO A 67 3.38 16.75 -32.22
CA PRO A 67 3.32 18.05 -31.58
C PRO A 67 3.32 17.88 -30.05
N VAL A 68 4.30 18.51 -29.42
CA VAL A 68 4.46 18.67 -27.99
C VAL A 68 3.90 20.04 -27.63
N TRP A 69 2.77 20.07 -26.93
CA TRP A 69 2.21 21.32 -26.45
C TRP A 69 2.80 21.63 -25.09
N VAL A 70 3.42 22.80 -24.97
CA VAL A 70 4.09 23.21 -23.73
C VAL A 70 3.60 24.57 -23.29
N LYS A 71 3.49 24.76 -21.97
CA LYS A 71 3.21 26.04 -21.33
C LYS A 71 4.52 26.63 -20.84
N ILE A 72 4.87 27.82 -21.32
CA ILE A 72 6.11 28.50 -20.92
C ILE A 72 6.06 28.81 -19.42
N THR A 73 7.09 28.41 -18.68
CA THR A 73 7.18 28.62 -17.21
C THR A 73 8.15 29.73 -16.82
N SER A 74 8.94 30.27 -17.76
CA SER A 74 9.95 31.31 -17.50
C SER A 74 9.98 32.39 -18.59
N GLY A 75 10.34 33.63 -18.25
CA GLY A 75 10.56 34.71 -19.22
C GLY A 75 9.30 35.49 -19.61
N GLU A 76 9.40 36.37 -20.61
CA GLU A 76 8.33 37.32 -20.99
C GLU A 76 7.05 36.66 -21.52
N ARG A 77 7.14 35.39 -21.93
CA ARG A 77 6.01 34.61 -22.49
C ARG A 77 5.39 33.65 -21.47
N GLN A 78 5.74 33.75 -20.19
CA GLN A 78 5.24 32.88 -19.13
C GLN A 78 3.69 32.75 -19.17
N GLY A 79 3.22 31.51 -19.08
CA GLY A 79 1.80 31.16 -19.07
C GLY A 79 1.18 30.90 -20.45
N LYS A 80 1.84 31.25 -21.55
CA LYS A 80 1.36 30.98 -22.92
C LYS A 80 1.68 29.55 -23.36
N ILE A 81 0.81 28.98 -24.20
CA ILE A 81 0.93 27.61 -24.71
C ILE A 81 1.35 27.64 -26.19
N TYR A 82 2.33 26.82 -26.54
CA TYR A 82 2.86 26.69 -27.89
C TYR A 82 3.06 25.21 -28.25
N GLY A 83 2.92 24.88 -29.54
CA GLY A 83 3.21 23.56 -30.07
C GLY A 83 4.62 23.51 -30.66
N PHE A 84 5.39 22.47 -30.33
CA PHE A 84 6.74 22.22 -30.84
C PHE A 84 6.83 20.79 -31.37
N ARG A 85 7.78 20.54 -32.27
CA ARG A 85 8.15 19.17 -32.65
C ARG A 85 8.99 18.52 -31.55
N TYR A 86 9.00 17.19 -31.53
CA TYR A 86 9.81 16.42 -30.57
C TYR A 86 11.30 16.82 -30.60
N ASP A 87 11.86 17.10 -31.78
CA ASP A 87 13.25 17.50 -31.98
C ASP A 87 13.52 18.98 -31.67
N GLU A 88 12.50 19.77 -31.38
CA GLU A 88 12.59 21.20 -31.01
C GLU A 88 12.64 21.43 -29.50
N VAL A 89 12.35 20.38 -28.70
CA VAL A 89 12.39 20.42 -27.23
C VAL A 89 13.40 19.42 -26.67
N GLU A 90 13.97 19.74 -25.51
CA GLU A 90 14.87 18.87 -24.75
C GLU A 90 14.28 18.61 -23.38
N VAL A 91 14.14 17.33 -23.00
CA VAL A 91 13.65 16.95 -21.67
C VAL A 91 14.67 17.33 -20.62
N LEU A 92 14.32 18.32 -19.80
CA LEU A 92 15.11 18.65 -18.64
C LEU A 92 14.92 17.52 -17.62
N PRO A 93 16.00 16.99 -17.03
CA PRO A 93 15.86 16.10 -15.88
C PRO A 93 15.04 16.84 -14.84
N ARG A 94 14.06 16.16 -14.23
CA ARG A 94 13.31 16.74 -13.12
C ARG A 94 14.33 17.13 -12.06
N THR A 95 14.52 18.43 -11.86
CA THR A 95 15.16 18.93 -10.64
C THR A 95 14.14 18.66 -9.55
N CYS A 96 14.24 17.51 -8.90
CA CYS A 96 13.58 17.32 -7.63
C CYS A 96 14.01 18.51 -6.74
N PRO A 97 13.09 19.24 -6.10
CA PRO A 97 13.49 20.18 -5.04
C PRO A 97 14.37 19.38 -4.08
N GLU A 98 15.58 19.88 -3.82
CA GLU A 98 16.69 19.30 -3.03
C GLU A 98 16.45 17.83 -2.68
N GLU A 99 17.12 16.91 -3.40
CA GLU A 99 17.00 15.47 -3.23
C GLU A 99 16.99 15.10 -1.74
N MET A 100 15.77 14.94 -1.21
CA MET A 100 15.52 14.10 -0.07
C MET A 100 16.03 12.75 -0.52
N THR A 101 17.18 12.34 0.02
CA THR A 101 17.84 11.10 -0.34
C THR A 101 16.81 9.98 -0.27
N LYS A 102 16.93 8.93 -1.09
CA LYS A 102 16.00 7.78 -1.03
C LYS A 102 15.79 7.30 0.42
N MET A 103 16.83 7.41 1.24
CA MET A 103 16.81 7.12 2.67
C MET A 103 15.98 8.13 3.48
N GLU A 104 16.12 9.44 3.28
CA GLU A 104 15.25 10.45 3.93
C GLU A 104 13.80 10.36 3.45
N ALA A 105 13.56 9.98 2.18
CA ALA A 105 12.22 9.75 1.66
C ALA A 105 11.56 8.54 2.32
N VAL A 106 12.33 7.46 2.49
CA VAL A 106 11.90 6.26 3.23
C VAL A 106 11.70 6.60 4.69
N GLU A 107 12.60 7.31 5.36
CA GLU A 107 12.46 7.68 6.78
C GLU A 107 11.26 8.61 7.00
N HIS A 108 11.04 9.59 6.11
CA HIS A 108 9.87 10.45 6.15
C HIS A 108 8.57 9.65 5.95
N MET A 109 8.58 8.72 5.01
CA MET A 109 7.44 7.84 4.73
C MET A 109 7.19 6.86 5.87
N GLU A 110 8.22 6.25 6.46
CA GLU A 110 8.13 5.37 7.63
C GLU A 110 7.64 6.12 8.87
N LYS A 111 8.11 7.35 9.08
CA LYS A 111 7.63 8.22 10.17
C LYS A 111 6.16 8.59 9.98
N MET A 112 5.74 8.87 8.74
CA MET A 112 4.33 9.09 8.41
C MET A 112 3.49 7.81 8.60
N LEU A 113 3.94 6.67 8.07
CA LEU A 113 3.27 5.37 8.18
C LEU A 113 3.21 4.88 9.64
N GLY A 114 4.22 5.21 10.45
CA GLY A 114 4.24 4.90 11.88
C GLY A 114 3.13 5.62 12.65
N ALA A 115 2.81 6.85 12.24
CA ALA A 115 1.72 7.67 12.79
C ALA A 115 0.36 7.34 12.17
N MET A 116 0.33 6.88 10.91
CA MET A 116 -0.88 6.47 10.20
C MET A 116 -1.16 4.98 10.41
N ARG A 117 -1.90 4.67 11.46
CA ARG A 117 -2.45 3.32 11.70
C ARG A 117 -3.96 3.37 11.56
N THR A 118 -4.56 2.26 11.14
CA THR A 118 -6.01 2.06 11.24
C THR A 118 -6.47 2.39 12.68
N GLY A 119 -7.55 3.14 12.80
CA GLY A 119 -8.03 3.72 14.06
C GLY A 119 -7.35 5.04 14.47
N GLY A 120 -6.48 5.59 13.63
CA GLY A 120 -5.91 6.94 13.82
C GLY A 120 -6.94 8.02 13.48
N THR A 121 -6.98 9.10 14.25
CA THR A 121 -7.83 10.26 13.94
C THR A 121 -7.09 11.23 13.00
N VAL A 122 -7.77 11.66 11.95
CA VAL A 122 -7.30 12.69 11.02
C VAL A 122 -8.29 13.86 10.97
N LYS A 123 -7.80 15.04 10.60
CA LYS A 123 -8.62 16.22 10.28
C LYS A 123 -8.50 16.53 8.81
N ILE A 124 -9.62 16.74 8.13
CA ILE A 124 -9.62 17.03 6.69
C ILE A 124 -9.26 18.50 6.49
N ARG A 125 -8.13 18.78 5.85
CA ARG A 125 -7.62 20.14 5.61
C ARG A 125 -8.16 20.75 4.33
N LYS A 126 -8.27 19.93 3.28
CA LYS A 126 -8.77 20.33 1.96
C LYS A 126 -9.34 19.10 1.26
N CYS A 127 -10.40 19.27 0.47
CA CYS A 127 -10.92 18.23 -0.40
C CYS A 127 -11.77 18.91 -1.48
N GLU A 128 -11.29 18.92 -2.73
CA GLU A 128 -12.00 19.61 -3.82
C GLU A 128 -13.31 18.91 -4.18
N SER A 129 -13.35 17.58 -4.04
CA SER A 129 -14.53 16.77 -4.33
C SER A 129 -15.62 16.89 -3.26
N LEU A 130 -15.25 17.25 -2.02
CA LEU A 130 -16.15 17.33 -0.88
C LEU A 130 -15.80 18.55 0.01
N PRO A 131 -16.03 19.79 -0.44
CA PRO A 131 -15.66 20.97 0.33
C PRO A 131 -16.38 21.05 1.69
N GLY A 132 -17.56 20.41 1.82
CA GLY A 132 -18.34 20.38 3.06
C GLY A 132 -17.75 19.54 4.20
N VAL A 133 -16.76 18.68 3.93
CA VAL A 133 -16.09 17.89 4.99
C VAL A 133 -14.80 18.55 5.49
N VAL A 134 -14.40 19.70 4.91
CA VAL A 134 -13.20 20.42 5.34
C VAL A 134 -13.38 20.93 6.77
N GLY A 135 -12.43 20.58 7.63
CA GLY A 135 -12.47 20.86 9.06
C GLY A 135 -13.07 19.74 9.91
N GLU A 136 -13.76 18.76 9.32
CA GLU A 136 -14.29 17.60 10.02
C GLU A 136 -13.17 16.64 10.44
N SER A 137 -13.41 15.90 11.52
CA SER A 137 -12.56 14.80 11.97
C SER A 137 -13.03 13.49 11.34
N ALA A 138 -12.08 12.61 11.06
CA ALA A 138 -12.32 11.28 10.54
C ALA A 138 -11.38 10.25 11.19
N GLU A 139 -11.74 8.99 11.12
CA GLU A 139 -10.95 7.85 11.60
C GLU A 139 -10.46 7.04 10.41
N ILE A 140 -9.16 6.75 10.35
CA ILE A 140 -8.57 5.93 9.27
C ILE A 140 -9.11 4.50 9.40
N VAL A 141 -9.86 4.03 8.42
CA VAL A 141 -10.43 2.67 8.38
C VAL A 141 -9.58 1.72 7.54
N ASP A 142 -8.99 2.21 6.47
CA ASP A 142 -8.11 1.41 5.61
C ASP A 142 -7.05 2.30 4.96
N MET A 143 -5.90 1.71 4.67
CA MET A 143 -4.82 2.35 3.93
C MET A 143 -4.35 1.40 2.85
N GLN A 144 -4.46 1.84 1.60
CA GLN A 144 -4.00 1.07 0.46
C GLN A 144 -2.84 1.81 -0.19
N VAL A 145 -1.65 1.25 -0.04
CA VAL A 145 -0.50 1.66 -0.86
C VAL A 145 -0.63 0.89 -2.18
N GLN A 146 -1.06 1.58 -3.23
CA GLN A 146 -0.99 1.04 -4.59
C GLN A 146 -0.06 1.92 -5.43
N GLU A 147 1.00 1.30 -5.95
CA GLU A 147 1.90 1.90 -6.91
C GLU A 147 1.24 1.85 -8.29
N TYR A 148 0.59 2.93 -8.70
CA TYR A 148 0.15 3.10 -10.09
C TYR A 148 0.67 4.41 -10.65
N ASP A 149 1.42 4.31 -11.75
CA ASP A 149 2.05 5.46 -12.43
C ASP A 149 1.07 6.43 -13.12
N LYS A 150 -0.24 6.14 -13.13
CA LYS A 150 -1.21 6.80 -14.03
C LYS A 150 -2.50 7.34 -13.40
N TYR A 151 -2.80 7.04 -12.14
CA TYR A 151 -4.06 7.49 -11.51
C TYR A 151 -3.79 8.13 -10.15
N GLY A 152 -4.52 9.19 -9.83
CA GLY A 152 -4.56 9.75 -8.48
C GLY A 152 -5.20 8.73 -7.55
N VAL A 153 -4.39 7.85 -6.97
CA VAL A 153 -4.86 6.88 -5.97
C VAL A 153 -5.13 7.65 -4.68
N TYR A 154 -6.27 7.37 -4.04
CA TYR A 154 -6.56 7.83 -2.69
C TYR A 154 -6.04 6.77 -1.72
N PRO A 155 -4.87 6.97 -1.11
CA PRO A 155 -4.22 5.94 -0.30
C PRO A 155 -4.86 5.77 1.08
N LEU A 156 -5.75 6.69 1.48
CA LEU A 156 -6.32 6.75 2.82
C LEU A 156 -7.84 6.75 2.77
N TRP A 157 -8.45 5.70 3.31
CA TRP A 157 -9.90 5.63 3.51
C TRP A 157 -10.20 6.01 4.96
N ALA A 158 -11.02 7.03 5.15
CA ALA A 158 -11.38 7.50 6.48
C ALA A 158 -12.90 7.63 6.66
N LYS A 159 -13.38 7.19 7.83
CA LYS A 159 -14.77 7.31 8.28
C LYS A 159 -14.95 8.63 9.00
N ILE A 160 -15.83 9.50 8.49
CA ILE A 160 -16.12 10.79 9.11
C ILE A 160 -16.71 10.57 10.52
N THR A 161 -16.14 11.22 11.54
CA THR A 161 -16.57 11.08 12.94
C THR A 161 -17.35 12.30 13.47
N SER A 162 -17.37 13.41 12.74
CA SER A 162 -18.05 14.67 13.10
C SER A 162 -18.89 15.24 11.95
N GLY A 163 -19.80 16.18 12.24
CA GLY A 163 -20.54 16.93 11.22
C GLY A 163 -21.64 16.14 10.50
N GLU A 164 -22.11 16.66 9.37
CA GLU A 164 -23.31 16.14 8.66
C GLU A 164 -23.06 14.80 7.96
N LYS A 165 -21.80 14.50 7.62
CA LYS A 165 -21.41 13.26 6.93
C LYS A 165 -20.94 12.16 7.87
N LYS A 166 -21.14 12.32 9.20
CA LYS A 166 -20.74 11.34 10.22
C LYS A 166 -21.18 9.92 9.87
N GLY A 167 -20.24 8.99 9.96
CA GLY A 167 -20.41 7.56 9.70
C GLY A 167 -20.09 7.12 8.26
N LYS A 168 -19.94 8.05 7.31
CA LYS A 168 -19.61 7.74 5.92
C LYS A 168 -18.10 7.61 5.71
N VAL A 169 -17.69 6.74 4.78
CA VAL A 169 -16.29 6.47 4.45
C VAL A 169 -15.95 7.13 3.11
N TYR A 170 -14.83 7.85 3.07
CA TYR A 170 -14.33 8.51 1.87
C TYR A 170 -12.82 8.28 1.70
N GLY A 171 -12.36 8.31 0.45
CA GLY A 171 -10.94 8.30 0.11
C GLY A 171 -10.37 9.71 0.11
N PHE A 172 -9.17 9.86 0.67
CA PHE A 172 -8.42 11.12 0.73
C PHE A 172 -6.97 10.92 0.27
N LYS A 173 -6.39 11.96 -0.34
CA LYS A 173 -4.95 12.04 -0.59
C LYS A 173 -4.22 12.39 0.71
N TYR A 174 -2.93 12.06 0.79
CA TYR A 174 -2.14 12.33 2.00
C TYR A 174 -2.05 13.81 2.34
N ASP A 175 -2.03 14.69 1.35
CA ASP A 175 -1.96 16.15 1.54
C ASP A 175 -3.34 16.78 1.84
N GLU A 176 -4.43 16.02 1.72
CA GLU A 176 -5.80 16.44 2.05
C GLU A 176 -6.14 16.29 3.53
N VAL A 177 -5.37 15.50 4.27
CA VAL A 177 -5.62 15.18 5.69
C VAL A 177 -4.43 15.53 6.59
N GLU A 178 -4.74 15.86 7.83
CA GLU A 178 -3.78 16.08 8.91
C GLU A 178 -3.94 14.98 9.96
N ILE A 179 -2.88 14.22 10.22
CA ILE A 179 -2.90 13.24 11.31
C ILE A 179 -2.89 13.99 12.64
N LEU A 180 -3.90 13.74 13.47
CA LEU A 180 -3.90 14.24 14.83
C LEU A 180 -3.14 13.24 15.71
N PRO A 181 -2.25 13.70 16.62
CA PRO A 181 -1.63 12.83 17.60
C PRO A 181 -2.72 12.07 18.34
N LYS A 182 -2.63 10.74 18.37
CA LYS A 182 -3.54 9.93 19.17
C LYS A 182 -3.40 10.42 20.61
N ALA A 183 -4.44 11.08 21.13
CA ALA A 183 -4.50 11.41 22.55
C ALA A 183 -4.26 10.10 23.28
N LEU A 184 -3.22 10.05 24.12
CA LEU A 184 -2.95 8.88 24.96
C LEU A 184 -4.28 8.51 25.60
N PRO A 185 -4.84 7.32 25.29
CA PRO A 185 -6.15 6.98 25.81
C PRO A 185 -6.05 7.06 27.33
N ALA A 186 -6.95 7.83 27.94
CA ALA A 186 -7.21 7.68 29.36
C ALA A 186 -7.41 6.18 29.59
N ALA A 187 -6.60 5.59 30.48
CA ALA A 187 -6.48 4.15 30.65
C ALA A 187 -7.87 3.49 30.58
N PRO A 188 -8.08 2.50 29.70
CA PRO A 188 -9.40 1.88 29.59
C PRO A 188 -9.79 1.31 30.96
N ALA A 189 -11.05 1.54 31.33
CA ALA A 189 -11.65 0.89 32.49
C ALA A 189 -11.35 -0.61 32.40
N LYS A 190 -10.70 -1.14 33.43
CA LYS A 190 -10.23 -2.53 33.51
C LYS A 190 -11.34 -3.47 33.04
N THR A 191 -11.03 -4.28 32.04
CA THR A 191 -11.93 -5.35 31.61
C THR A 191 -12.06 -6.38 32.74
N ARG A 192 -13.22 -7.03 32.85
CA ARG A 192 -13.50 -8.08 33.84
C ARG A 192 -12.45 -9.21 33.87
N LEU A 193 -11.78 -9.45 32.74
CA LEU A 193 -10.67 -10.41 32.63
C LEU A 193 -9.41 -9.92 33.36
N ALA A 194 -9.11 -8.62 33.31
CA ALA A 194 -8.00 -8.00 34.02
C ALA A 194 -8.24 -8.02 35.54
N GLU A 195 -9.49 -7.85 35.98
CA GLU A 195 -9.86 -7.99 37.40
C GLU A 195 -9.70 -9.45 37.87
N GLN A 196 -10.08 -10.42 37.05
CA GLN A 196 -9.88 -11.84 37.35
C GLN A 196 -8.39 -12.22 37.40
N LEU A 197 -7.57 -11.68 36.50
CA LEU A 197 -6.12 -11.87 36.52
C LEU A 197 -5.46 -11.22 37.74
N GLU A 198 -5.92 -10.03 38.16
CA GLU A 198 -5.43 -9.39 39.39
C GLU A 198 -5.82 -10.15 40.66
N GLU A 199 -7.03 -10.74 40.72
CA GLU A 199 -7.44 -11.61 41.83
C GLU A 199 -6.57 -12.86 41.93
N ILE A 200 -6.28 -13.50 40.79
CA ILE A 200 -5.38 -14.68 40.75
C ILE A 200 -3.96 -14.29 41.18
N LEU A 201 -3.46 -13.13 40.73
CA LEU A 201 -2.13 -12.65 41.08
C LEU A 201 -2.00 -12.22 42.55
N LYS A 202 -3.07 -11.76 43.19
CA LYS A 202 -3.07 -11.43 44.64
C LYS A 202 -2.89 -12.64 45.54
N GLY A 203 -3.21 -13.84 45.05
CA GLY A 203 -3.02 -15.09 45.79
C GLY A 203 -1.59 -15.64 45.76
N ALA A 204 -0.78 -15.23 44.78
CA ALA A 204 0.61 -15.66 44.65
C ALA A 204 1.51 -14.80 45.54
N THR A 205 1.91 -15.34 46.69
CA THR A 205 2.74 -14.60 47.68
C THR A 205 4.17 -15.07 47.72
N THR A 206 4.45 -16.23 47.12
CA THR A 206 5.76 -16.85 47.12
C THR A 206 6.32 -16.97 45.70
N LEU A 207 7.64 -17.08 45.59
CA LEU A 207 8.30 -17.31 44.30
C LEU A 207 7.92 -18.69 43.74
N GLU A 208 7.59 -19.63 44.61
CA GLU A 208 7.08 -20.95 44.27
C GLU A 208 5.71 -20.87 43.58
N ASP A 209 4.79 -20.02 44.07
CA ASP A 209 3.46 -19.82 43.46
C ASP A 209 3.58 -19.26 42.03
N ILE A 210 4.50 -18.31 41.82
CA ILE A 210 4.74 -17.71 40.49
C ILE A 210 5.26 -18.77 39.52
N ALA A 211 6.21 -19.62 39.95
CA ALA A 211 6.74 -20.70 39.12
C ALA A 211 5.70 -21.79 38.80
N GLU A 212 4.71 -22.01 39.68
CA GLU A 212 3.59 -22.92 39.42
C GLU A 212 2.61 -22.33 38.40
N ILE A 213 2.32 -21.03 38.49
CA ILE A 213 1.49 -20.32 37.50
C ILE A 213 2.17 -20.32 36.12
N GLU A 214 3.47 -20.06 36.05
CA GLU A 214 4.22 -20.10 34.78
C GLU A 214 4.17 -21.50 34.14
N ARG A 215 4.35 -22.57 34.93
CA ARG A 215 4.22 -23.95 34.44
C ARG A 215 2.82 -24.26 33.92
N ALA A 216 1.78 -23.84 34.63
CA ALA A 216 0.40 -24.05 34.18
C ALA A 216 0.09 -23.26 32.89
N ILE A 217 0.63 -22.05 32.74
CA ILE A 217 0.52 -21.28 31.50
C ILE A 217 1.23 -21.99 30.35
N ASP A 218 2.42 -22.53 30.58
CA ASP A 218 3.19 -23.21 29.56
C ASP A 218 2.59 -24.57 29.16
N GLU A 219 1.94 -25.28 30.09
CA GLU A 219 1.19 -26.51 29.80
C GLU A 219 -0.07 -26.21 28.96
N VAL A 220 -0.83 -25.16 29.31
CA VAL A 220 -1.99 -24.73 28.52
C VAL A 220 -1.57 -24.17 27.16
N LYS A 221 -0.47 -23.41 27.08
CA LYS A 221 0.12 -23.01 25.79
C LYS A 221 0.59 -24.22 25.00
N GLY A 222 1.16 -25.22 25.68
CA GLY A 222 1.55 -26.50 25.12
C GLY A 222 0.36 -27.19 24.47
N ASP A 223 -0.77 -27.33 25.15
CA ASP A 223 -1.95 -28.02 24.59
C ASP A 223 -2.68 -27.19 23.52
N ILE A 224 -2.65 -25.86 23.59
CA ILE A 224 -3.21 -24.99 22.55
C ILE A 224 -2.31 -24.93 21.30
N LEU A 225 -1.00 -25.15 21.44
CA LEU A 225 -0.02 -25.07 20.36
C LEU A 225 0.50 -26.43 19.86
N SER A 226 0.36 -27.53 20.61
CA SER A 226 0.89 -28.85 20.22
C SER A 226 -0.03 -29.65 19.30
N GLU A 227 -1.29 -29.22 19.15
CA GLU A 227 -2.12 -29.56 17.99
C GLU A 227 -2.01 -28.53 16.85
N ALA A 228 -1.05 -27.57 16.90
CA ALA A 228 -0.64 -26.84 15.70
C ALA A 228 0.16 -27.81 14.82
N ALA A 229 -0.63 -28.56 14.05
CA ALA A 229 -0.22 -29.55 13.07
C ALA A 229 1.13 -29.21 12.42
N THR A 230 2.02 -30.20 12.39
CA THR A 230 2.91 -30.49 11.25
C THR A 230 2.10 -30.50 9.96
N GLY A 231 1.71 -29.31 9.51
CA GLY A 231 0.79 -29.07 8.41
C GLY A 231 1.54 -28.89 7.11
N PHE A 232 0.81 -28.70 6.02
CA PHE A 232 1.35 -28.43 4.69
C PHE A 232 2.49 -27.38 4.65
N TRP A 233 2.50 -26.44 5.61
CA TRP A 233 3.43 -25.30 5.70
C TRP A 233 4.73 -25.54 6.47
N GLU A 234 5.02 -26.73 6.99
CA GLU A 234 6.17 -26.98 7.89
C GLU A 234 7.54 -26.53 7.33
N ASP A 235 7.72 -26.60 6.00
CA ASP A 235 8.93 -26.11 5.30
C ASP A 235 8.64 -25.04 4.23
N LYS A 236 7.51 -24.35 4.35
CA LYS A 236 7.01 -23.43 3.31
C LYS A 236 6.54 -22.13 3.92
N THR A 237 6.84 -21.02 3.25
CA THR A 237 6.28 -19.73 3.66
C THR A 237 4.78 -19.72 3.37
N PRO A 238 3.91 -19.54 4.38
CA PRO A 238 2.47 -19.56 4.20
C PRO A 238 1.96 -18.35 3.42
N CYS A 239 0.74 -18.46 2.91
CA CYS A 239 0.18 -17.45 2.02
C CYS A 239 0.08 -16.07 2.69
N TRP A 240 -0.26 -16.00 3.98
CA TRP A 240 -0.44 -14.74 4.71
C TRP A 240 0.88 -13.99 4.95
N GLU A 241 1.99 -14.70 5.08
CA GLU A 241 3.32 -14.08 5.18
C GLU A 241 3.81 -13.63 3.80
N MET A 242 3.70 -14.50 2.80
CA MET A 242 4.09 -14.15 1.43
C MET A 242 3.30 -12.94 0.93
N LEU A 243 1.98 -12.92 1.15
CA LEU A 243 1.08 -11.86 0.71
C LEU A 243 1.00 -10.66 1.65
N ARG A 244 1.70 -10.69 2.80
CA ARG A 244 1.65 -9.65 3.84
C ARG A 244 0.20 -9.29 4.19
N CYS A 245 -0.64 -10.31 4.42
CA CYS A 245 -2.04 -10.10 4.75
C CYS A 245 -2.17 -9.30 6.07
N PRO A 246 -2.97 -8.23 6.12
CA PRO A 246 -3.24 -7.49 7.34
C PRO A 246 -3.79 -8.40 8.45
N GLU A 247 -3.49 -8.07 9.70
CA GLU A 247 -3.84 -8.91 10.85
C GLU A 247 -5.36 -9.17 10.96
N ALA A 248 -6.19 -8.14 10.75
CA ALA A 248 -7.65 -8.27 10.76
C ALA A 248 -8.16 -9.31 9.74
N ILE A 249 -7.59 -9.31 8.53
CA ILE A 249 -7.92 -10.25 7.46
C ILE A 249 -7.35 -11.64 7.77
N ARG A 250 -6.08 -11.69 8.22
CA ARG A 250 -5.37 -12.94 8.52
C ARG A 250 -6.10 -13.74 9.59
N ASN A 251 -6.50 -13.09 10.69
CA ASN A 251 -7.13 -13.75 11.85
C ASN A 251 -8.52 -14.31 11.51
N GLU A 252 -9.17 -13.81 10.46
CA GLU A 252 -10.45 -14.31 9.99
C GLU A 252 -10.34 -15.33 8.85
N CYS A 253 -9.23 -15.32 8.12
CA CYS A 253 -9.01 -16.16 6.95
C CYS A 253 -9.01 -17.67 7.29
N PRO A 254 -9.79 -18.50 6.57
CA PRO A 254 -9.78 -19.95 6.74
C PRO A 254 -8.39 -20.56 6.62
N ALA A 255 -7.55 -20.04 5.73
CA ALA A 255 -6.20 -20.55 5.53
C ALA A 255 -5.30 -20.42 6.75
N PHE A 256 -5.48 -19.35 7.55
CA PHE A 256 -4.72 -19.14 8.77
C PHE A 256 -5.21 -20.03 9.92
N LYS A 257 -6.52 -20.31 9.96
CA LYS A 257 -7.14 -21.18 10.97
C LYS A 257 -6.92 -22.67 10.71
N HIS A 258 -6.75 -23.05 9.44
CA HIS A 258 -6.58 -24.44 9.01
C HIS A 258 -5.23 -24.63 8.30
N GLN A 259 -4.14 -24.50 9.05
CA GLN A 259 -2.76 -24.54 8.52
C GLN A 259 -2.34 -25.94 8.02
N GLY A 260 -3.16 -26.97 8.26
CA GLY A 260 -2.92 -28.32 7.75
C GLY A 260 -3.00 -28.45 6.23
N MET A 261 -3.55 -27.46 5.52
CA MET A 261 -3.77 -27.52 4.07
C MET A 261 -3.43 -26.20 3.36
N PRO A 262 -3.16 -26.22 2.04
CA PRO A 262 -2.85 -25.01 1.31
C PRO A 262 -4.08 -24.15 1.01
N CYS A 263 -3.89 -22.83 0.96
CA CYS A 263 -4.97 -21.86 0.76
C CYS A 263 -5.78 -22.06 -0.52
N TRP A 264 -5.15 -22.58 -1.60
CA TRP A 264 -5.85 -22.79 -2.86
C TRP A 264 -6.87 -23.94 -2.80
N GLN A 265 -6.74 -24.88 -1.85
CA GLN A 265 -7.71 -25.98 -1.64
C GLN A 265 -8.84 -25.59 -0.66
N MET A 266 -8.86 -24.36 -0.17
CA MET A 266 -9.87 -23.88 0.79
C MET A 266 -10.85 -22.92 0.14
N GLU A 267 -12.14 -23.13 0.40
CA GLU A 267 -13.20 -22.18 0.07
C GLU A 267 -13.15 -20.94 0.98
N GLY A 268 -13.59 -19.79 0.46
CA GLY A 268 -13.81 -18.60 1.28
C GLY A 268 -12.54 -17.92 1.82
N THR A 269 -11.36 -18.22 1.26
CA THR A 269 -10.14 -17.46 1.57
C THR A 269 -10.26 -16.03 1.03
N TYR A 270 -9.82 -15.04 1.80
CA TYR A 270 -10.01 -13.61 1.50
C TYR A 270 -9.60 -13.21 0.08
N CYS A 271 -8.47 -13.71 -0.42
CA CYS A 271 -7.99 -13.41 -1.77
C CYS A 271 -8.87 -13.94 -2.91
N LYS A 272 -9.76 -14.91 -2.65
CA LYS A 272 -10.74 -15.44 -3.63
C LYS A 272 -12.05 -14.66 -3.63
N LEU A 273 -12.37 -13.95 -2.54
CA LEU A 273 -13.64 -13.24 -2.39
C LEU A 273 -13.69 -11.93 -3.18
N HIS A 274 -12.53 -11.31 -3.40
CA HIS A 274 -12.42 -10.06 -4.17
C HIS A 274 -12.67 -10.23 -5.68
N CYS A 275 -12.68 -11.46 -6.20
CA CYS A 275 -12.76 -11.70 -7.64
C CYS A 275 -14.15 -12.16 -8.13
N ASP A 276 -14.87 -12.99 -7.36
CA ASP A 276 -16.05 -13.71 -7.88
C ASP A 276 -17.25 -13.80 -6.91
N GLY A 277 -17.29 -12.93 -5.88
CA GLY A 277 -18.41 -12.85 -4.94
C GLY A 277 -18.24 -13.71 -3.67
N GLU A 278 -19.31 -13.76 -2.87
CA GLU A 278 -19.30 -14.09 -1.43
C GLU A 278 -18.80 -15.50 -1.06
N LYS A 279 -18.75 -16.45 -1.99
CA LYS A 279 -18.45 -17.86 -1.67
C LYS A 279 -16.99 -18.27 -1.91
N GLY A 280 -16.26 -17.59 -2.79
CA GLY A 280 -14.84 -17.88 -3.01
C GLY A 280 -14.54 -19.27 -3.56
N HIS A 281 -15.43 -19.82 -4.41
CA HIS A 281 -15.22 -21.10 -5.10
C HIS A 281 -14.30 -21.00 -6.32
N ASN A 282 -14.17 -19.81 -6.93
CA ASN A 282 -13.34 -19.65 -8.11
C ASN A 282 -11.85 -19.81 -7.76
N THR A 283 -11.15 -20.64 -8.53
CA THR A 283 -9.73 -20.94 -8.37
C THR A 283 -8.87 -20.34 -9.48
N ASP A 284 -9.45 -19.64 -10.45
CA ASP A 284 -8.71 -19.01 -11.55
C ASP A 284 -7.66 -18.02 -11.03
N ILE A 285 -8.01 -17.23 -10.01
CA ILE A 285 -7.08 -16.31 -9.35
C ILE A 285 -5.88 -17.03 -8.72
N CYS A 286 -6.07 -18.28 -8.26
CA CYS A 286 -4.97 -19.06 -7.70
C CYS A 286 -3.95 -19.45 -8.76
N ARG A 287 -4.34 -19.65 -10.03
CA ARG A 287 -3.38 -20.00 -11.11
C ARG A 287 -2.35 -18.90 -11.37
N VAL A 288 -2.73 -17.64 -11.14
CA VAL A 288 -1.82 -16.49 -11.27
C VAL A 288 -1.17 -16.08 -9.94
N CYS A 289 -1.64 -16.62 -8.82
CA CYS A 289 -1.15 -16.29 -7.48
C CYS A 289 0.29 -16.76 -7.25
N ARG A 290 1.13 -15.88 -6.71
CA ARG A 290 2.54 -16.18 -6.38
C ARG A 290 2.71 -17.36 -5.40
N VAL A 291 1.77 -17.56 -4.49
CA VAL A 291 1.84 -18.65 -3.51
C VAL A 291 1.64 -19.99 -4.21
N TYR A 292 0.66 -20.06 -5.12
CA TYR A 292 0.39 -21.27 -5.91
C TYR A 292 1.53 -21.59 -6.86
N LYS A 293 2.03 -20.59 -7.60
CA LYS A 293 3.18 -20.77 -8.50
C LYS A 293 4.42 -21.29 -7.77
N ARG A 294 4.57 -20.94 -6.49
CA ARG A 294 5.73 -21.36 -5.68
C ARG A 294 5.55 -22.75 -5.08
N TRP A 295 4.35 -23.12 -4.65
CA TRP A 295 4.13 -24.29 -3.80
C TRP A 295 3.10 -25.30 -4.34
N GLY A 296 2.40 -24.98 -5.41
CA GLY A 296 1.28 -25.76 -5.96
C GLY A 296 1.64 -26.76 -7.05
N ASN A 297 2.89 -26.77 -7.52
CA ASN A 297 3.42 -27.72 -8.50
C ASN A 297 2.58 -27.88 -9.78
N GLU A 298 1.83 -26.84 -10.18
CA GLU A 298 0.96 -26.84 -11.37
C GLU A 298 -0.14 -27.93 -11.37
N GLU A 299 -0.45 -28.51 -10.21
CA GLU A 299 -1.51 -29.51 -10.11
C GLU A 299 -2.90 -28.90 -10.44
N PRO A 300 -3.91 -29.70 -10.78
CA PRO A 300 -5.27 -29.20 -10.82
C PRO A 300 -5.72 -28.73 -9.42
N ILE A 301 -6.28 -27.51 -9.34
CA ILE A 301 -6.75 -26.97 -8.06
C ILE A 301 -8.14 -27.54 -7.76
N GLU A 302 -8.22 -28.34 -6.70
CA GLU A 302 -9.47 -28.88 -6.16
C GLU A 302 -9.76 -28.29 -4.78
N ILE A 303 -10.97 -27.76 -4.58
CA ILE A 303 -11.41 -27.31 -3.26
C ILE A 303 -11.77 -28.54 -2.41
N LYS A 304 -11.05 -28.74 -1.32
CA LYS A 304 -11.26 -29.86 -0.37
C LYS A 304 -11.96 -29.42 0.90
N PHE A 305 -11.86 -28.14 1.25
CA PHE A 305 -12.48 -27.59 2.45
C PHE A 305 -13.63 -26.65 2.07
N HIS A 306 -14.84 -27.00 2.50
CA HIS A 306 -16.07 -26.22 2.30
C HIS A 306 -16.49 -25.66 3.65
N GLY A 307 -16.03 -24.45 3.97
CA GLY A 307 -16.33 -23.76 5.22
C GLY A 307 -17.38 -22.67 5.04
N ARG A 308 -17.99 -22.23 6.15
CA ARG A 308 -18.58 -20.88 6.19
C ARG A 308 -17.41 -19.93 5.93
N GLY A 309 -17.33 -19.38 4.72
CA GLY A 309 -16.22 -18.52 4.29
C GLY A 309 -16.00 -17.32 5.20
N PHE A 310 -15.08 -16.45 4.80
CA PHE A 310 -14.84 -15.19 5.49
C PHE A 310 -16.16 -14.44 5.77
N ASN A 311 -16.40 -14.06 7.03
CA ASN A 311 -17.60 -13.32 7.39
C ASN A 311 -17.30 -11.82 7.35
N GLN A 312 -17.57 -11.20 6.20
CA GLN A 312 -17.31 -9.77 6.00
C GLN A 312 -18.00 -8.88 7.04
N ALA A 313 -19.16 -9.29 7.57
CA ALA A 313 -19.89 -8.54 8.59
C ALA A 313 -19.13 -8.46 9.94
N LYS A 314 -18.13 -9.31 10.20
CA LYS A 314 -17.31 -9.22 11.42
C LYS A 314 -16.23 -8.14 11.34
N LEU A 315 -15.68 -7.86 10.16
CA LEU A 315 -14.74 -6.76 9.96
C LEU A 315 -15.40 -5.38 10.18
N GLU A 316 -16.70 -5.26 9.93
CA GLU A 316 -17.43 -3.98 10.04
C GLU A 316 -17.80 -3.60 11.48
N LEU A 317 -17.65 -4.54 12.43
CA LEU A 317 -18.06 -4.39 13.84
C LEU A 317 -16.88 -4.22 14.82
N GLY A 318 -15.64 -4.26 14.35
CA GLY A 318 -14.43 -4.01 15.14
C GLY A 318 -13.82 -2.66 14.83
#